data_AF-A0A4U9HEG7-F1
#
_entry.id   AF-A0A4U9HEG7-F1
#
_cell.length_a   1.000
_cell.length_b   1.000
_cell.length_c   1.000
_cell.angle_alpha   90.00
_cell.angle_beta   90.00
_cell.angle_gamma   90.00
#
_symmetry.space_group_name_H-M   'P 1'
#
loop_
_entity.id
_entity.type
_entity.pdbx_description
1 polymer ?
#
loop_
_entity_poly.entity_id
_entity_poly.type
_entity_poly.pdbx_seq_one_letter_code
_entity_poly.pdbx_strand_id
1 'polypeptide(L)'
;MILTVLPVLPPDLRPLVPLDGGRFATSDLNDLYRRVINRNNRLKRLLDLAAPDIIVRNEKRMLQEAVDALLDNGRRGRAITGSNKRPLKSLADMIKGKQGRFRQNLLGKRVDYSGRSVITVGPYLRLHQCGLPKKMALELFKPFIYGKLELPWPGHHHQSR
;
A
#
# COMPACT_ATOMS: atom_id res chain seq x y z
N MET A 1 -16.01 4.82 24.60
CA MET A 1 -16.71 4.80 23.30
C MET A 1 -16.93 3.33 22.92
N ILE A 2 -18.13 2.96 22.44
CA ILE A 2 -18.49 1.57 22.07
C ILE A 2 -18.79 1.54 20.57
N LEU A 3 -18.20 0.58 19.84
CA LEU A 3 -18.40 0.39 18.41
C LEU A 3 -19.52 -0.61 18.17
N THR A 4 -20.54 -0.22 17.40
CA THR A 4 -21.65 -1.11 16.97
C THR A 4 -21.49 -1.57 15.52
N VAL A 5 -20.92 -0.72 14.67
CA VAL A 5 -20.65 -1.00 13.25
C VAL A 5 -19.16 -0.84 12.98
N LEU A 6 -18.56 -1.84 12.33
CA LEU A 6 -17.15 -1.83 11.99
C LEU A 6 -16.97 -1.56 10.48
N PRO A 7 -16.35 -0.43 10.08
CA PRO A 7 -16.12 -0.14 8.67
C PRO A 7 -15.07 -1.07 8.06
N VAL A 8 -15.31 -1.49 6.81
CA VAL A 8 -14.39 -2.35 6.06
C VAL A 8 -13.66 -1.50 5.02
N LEU A 9 -12.33 -1.63 5.00
CA LEU A 9 -11.49 -0.90 4.05
C LEU A 9 -11.79 -1.36 2.61
N PRO A 10 -11.83 -0.44 1.61
CA PRO A 10 -11.99 -0.80 0.21
C PRO A 10 -10.97 -1.85 -0.27
N PRO A 11 -11.35 -2.79 -1.15
CA PRO A 11 -10.47 -3.87 -1.61
C PRO A 11 -9.14 -3.39 -2.20
N ASP A 12 -9.13 -2.26 -2.89
CA ASP A 12 -7.93 -1.68 -3.52
C ASP A 12 -6.84 -1.31 -2.50
N LEU A 13 -7.23 -1.01 -1.26
CA LEU A 13 -6.30 -0.71 -0.16
C LEU A 13 -5.85 -1.97 0.59
N ARG A 14 -6.41 -3.14 0.27
CA ARG A 14 -6.08 -4.46 0.84
C ARG A 14 -5.98 -5.53 -0.26
N PRO A 15 -5.10 -5.34 -1.27
CA PRO A 15 -5.09 -6.15 -2.47
C PRO A 15 -4.73 -7.62 -2.20
N LEU A 16 -5.19 -8.47 -3.11
CA LEU A 16 -4.84 -9.88 -3.22
C LEU A 16 -4.13 -10.05 -4.56
N VAL A 17 -2.83 -10.30 -4.50
CA VAL A 17 -1.95 -10.28 -5.68
C VAL A 17 -1.62 -11.73 -6.07
N PRO A 18 -1.91 -12.16 -7.30
CA PRO A 18 -1.50 -13.47 -7.78
C PRO A 18 0.03 -13.54 -7.87
N LEU A 19 0.59 -14.67 -7.45
CA LEU A 19 2.01 -15.02 -7.58
C LEU A 19 2.16 -16.18 -8.56
N ASP A 20 3.37 -16.35 -9.08
CA ASP A 20 3.71 -17.48 -9.93
C ASP A 20 3.42 -18.82 -9.23
N GLY A 21 2.91 -19.78 -9.98
CA GLY A 21 2.53 -21.10 -9.45
C GLY A 21 1.19 -21.15 -8.72
N GLY A 22 0.26 -20.23 -9.03
CA GLY A 22 -1.12 -20.28 -8.55
C GLY A 22 -1.30 -19.90 -7.07
N ARG A 23 -0.27 -19.32 -6.45
CA ARG A 23 -0.33 -18.82 -5.07
C ARG A 23 -0.86 -17.39 -5.06
N PHE A 24 -1.41 -16.97 -3.93
CA PHE A 24 -1.88 -15.59 -3.74
C PHE A 24 -1.20 -14.95 -2.54
N ALA A 25 -0.67 -13.75 -2.73
CA ALA A 25 -0.23 -12.89 -1.64
C ALA A 25 -1.40 -12.03 -1.16
N THR A 26 -1.66 -12.06 0.15
CA THR A 26 -2.75 -11.31 0.76
C THR A 26 -2.21 -10.29 1.75
N SER A 27 -2.83 -9.11 1.83
CA SER A 27 -2.60 -8.17 2.93
C SER A 27 -2.97 -8.80 4.29
N ASP A 28 -2.15 -8.55 5.32
CA ASP A 28 -2.40 -9.00 6.71
C ASP A 28 -3.80 -8.56 7.22
N LEU A 29 -4.31 -7.42 6.74
CA LEU A 29 -5.66 -6.94 7.08
C LEU A 29 -6.76 -7.92 6.67
N ASN A 30 -6.62 -8.60 5.54
CA ASN A 30 -7.64 -9.54 5.08
C ASN A 30 -7.81 -10.69 6.07
N ASP A 31 -6.71 -11.15 6.69
CA ASP A 31 -6.75 -12.17 7.72
C ASP A 31 -7.41 -11.68 9.02
N LEU A 32 -7.12 -10.44 9.42
CA LEU A 32 -7.74 -9.83 10.61
C LEU A 32 -9.25 -9.62 10.40
N TYR A 33 -9.66 -9.09 9.24
CA TYR A 33 -11.08 -8.96 8.88
C TYR A 33 -11.79 -10.31 8.84
N ARG A 34 -11.18 -11.33 8.22
CA ARG A 34 -11.74 -12.68 8.16
C ARG A 34 -11.99 -13.25 9.55
N ARG A 35 -11.07 -13.03 10.51
CA ARG A 35 -11.25 -13.46 11.91
C ARG A 35 -12.45 -12.77 12.56
N VAL A 36 -12.60 -11.46 12.40
CA VAL A 36 -13.74 -10.70 12.94
C VAL A 36 -15.06 -11.22 12.36
N ILE A 37 -15.14 -11.38 11.04
CA ILE A 37 -16.35 -11.87 10.35
C ILE A 37 -16.72 -13.28 10.84
N ASN A 38 -15.74 -14.19 10.92
CA ASN A 38 -15.99 -15.56 11.36
C ASN A 38 -16.49 -15.61 12.82
N ARG A 39 -15.92 -14.81 13.71
CA ARG A 39 -16.35 -14.72 15.11
C ARG A 39 -17.74 -14.09 15.24
N ASN A 40 -18.03 -13.05 14.45
CA ASN A 40 -19.34 -12.41 14.45
C ASN A 40 -20.44 -13.37 13.95
N ASN A 41 -20.19 -14.08 12.85
CA ASN A 41 -21.12 -15.07 12.31
C ASN A 41 -21.34 -16.24 13.27
N ARG A 42 -20.28 -16.68 13.97
CA ARG A 42 -20.37 -17.72 15.00
C ARG A 42 -21.19 -17.26 16.20
N LEU A 43 -20.94 -16.04 16.70
CA LEU A 43 -21.72 -15.46 17.80
C LEU A 43 -23.20 -15.34 17.43
N LYS A 44 -23.51 -14.87 16.21
CA LYS A 44 -24.89 -14.77 15.72
C LYS A 44 -25.59 -16.14 15.76
N ARG A 45 -24.96 -17.18 15.21
CA ARG A 45 -25.49 -18.55 15.26
C ARG A 45 -25.70 -19.07 16.68
N LEU A 46 -24.79 -18.78 17.62
CA LEU A 46 -24.93 -19.19 19.01
C LEU A 46 -26.11 -18.51 19.72
N LEU A 47 -26.38 -17.25 19.38
CA LEU A 47 -27.55 -16.52 19.88
C LEU A 47 -28.84 -17.10 19.29
N ASP A 48 -28.86 -17.39 17.99
CA ASP A 48 -30.02 -17.98 17.30
C ASP A 48 -30.38 -19.38 17.87
N LEU A 49 -29.37 -20.14 18.31
CA LEU A 49 -29.54 -21.47 18.93
C LEU A 49 -29.80 -21.42 20.45
N ALA A 50 -29.95 -20.23 21.04
CA ALA A 50 -30.11 -20.04 22.48
C ALA A 50 -29.04 -20.78 23.32
N ALA A 51 -27.78 -20.71 22.87
CA ALA A 51 -26.67 -21.37 23.57
C ALA A 51 -26.48 -20.82 25.00
N PRO A 52 -25.96 -21.62 25.94
CA PRO A 52 -25.72 -21.19 27.32
C PRO A 52 -24.89 -19.92 27.45
N ASP A 53 -25.20 -19.11 28.47
CA ASP A 53 -24.56 -17.81 28.73
C ASP A 53 -23.03 -17.86 28.80
N ILE A 54 -22.48 -18.96 29.33
CA ILE A 54 -21.02 -19.14 29.45
C ILE A 54 -20.37 -19.15 28.05
N ILE A 55 -20.98 -19.87 27.11
CA ILE A 55 -20.48 -19.99 25.74
C ILE A 55 -20.63 -18.65 25.01
N VAL A 56 -21.78 -18.00 25.16
CA VAL A 56 -22.05 -16.68 24.57
C VAL A 56 -21.07 -15.62 25.10
N ARG A 57 -20.80 -15.59 26.41
CA ARG A 57 -19.82 -14.67 27.01
C ARG A 57 -18.41 -14.91 26.48
N ASN A 58 -18.01 -16.18 26.34
CA ASN A 58 -16.69 -16.49 25.77
C ASN A 58 -16.59 -16.07 24.29
N GLU A 59 -17.63 -16.31 23.47
CA GLU A 59 -17.60 -15.88 22.07
C GLU A 59 -17.63 -14.35 21.93
N LYS A 60 -18.35 -13.64 22.80
CA LYS A 60 -18.29 -12.17 22.91
C LYS A 60 -16.87 -11.69 23.24
N ARG A 61 -16.17 -12.34 24.19
CA ARG A 61 -14.76 -12.04 24.50
C ARG A 61 -13.86 -12.30 23.29
N MET A 62 -14.03 -13.42 22.60
CA MET A 62 -13.23 -13.75 21.41
C MET A 62 -13.47 -12.76 20.26
N LEU A 63 -14.71 -12.30 20.08
CA LEU A 63 -15.04 -11.26 19.10
C LEU A 63 -14.37 -9.93 19.47
N GLN A 64 -14.41 -9.54 20.76
CA GLN A 64 -13.72 -8.35 21.24
C GLN A 64 -12.22 -8.41 20.95
N GLU A 65 -11.56 -9.53 21.24
CA GLU A 65 -10.12 -9.71 20.96
C GLU A 65 -9.80 -9.66 19.47
N ALA A 66 -10.69 -10.17 18.62
CA ALA A 66 -10.53 -10.10 17.16
C ALA A 66 -10.64 -8.65 16.64
N VAL A 67 -11.57 -7.86 17.19
CA VAL A 67 -11.74 -6.44 16.84
C VAL A 67 -10.55 -5.62 17.36
N ASP A 68 -10.11 -5.87 18.60
CA ASP A 68 -8.93 -5.22 19.18
C ASP A 68 -7.68 -5.47 18.33
N ALA A 69 -7.45 -6.71 17.89
CA ALA A 69 -6.32 -7.05 17.05
C ALA A 69 -6.39 -6.45 15.63
N LEU A 70 -7.60 -6.25 15.08
CA LEU A 70 -7.79 -5.57 13.80
C LEU A 70 -7.39 -4.08 13.89
N LEU A 71 -7.78 -3.42 14.99
CA LEU A 71 -7.49 -2.00 15.22
C LEU A 71 -6.02 -1.76 15.60
N ASP A 72 -5.51 -2.48 16.60
CA ASP A 72 -4.14 -2.35 17.11
C ASP A 72 -3.62 -3.68 17.66
N ASN A 73 -2.98 -4.45 16.79
CA ASN A 73 -2.50 -5.80 17.12
C ASN A 73 -1.33 -5.73 18.11
N GLY A 74 -1.46 -6.45 19.23
CA GLY A 74 -0.42 -6.51 20.27
C GLY A 74 -0.46 -5.38 21.29
N ARG A 75 -1.43 -4.46 21.22
CA ARG A 75 -1.65 -3.47 22.29
C ARG A 75 -2.17 -4.11 23.58
N ARG A 76 -3.02 -5.13 23.45
CA ARG A 76 -3.53 -5.95 24.56
C ARG A 76 -3.15 -7.40 24.33
N GLY A 77 -2.26 -7.93 25.17
CA GLY A 77 -1.84 -9.32 25.14
C GLY A 77 -0.93 -9.68 23.97
N ARG A 78 -0.88 -10.97 23.65
CA ARG A 78 0.03 -11.51 22.62
C ARG A 78 -0.48 -11.15 21.22
N ALA A 79 0.39 -10.56 20.42
CA ALA A 79 0.07 -10.23 19.04
C ALA A 79 -0.35 -11.48 18.25
N ILE A 80 -1.41 -11.34 17.47
CA ILE A 80 -1.87 -12.38 16.56
C ILE A 80 -0.82 -12.57 15.47
N THR A 81 -0.36 -13.81 15.32
CA THR A 81 0.62 -14.21 14.31
C THR A 81 -0.05 -14.90 13.12
N GLY A 82 0.53 -14.69 11.94
CA GLY A 82 0.18 -15.41 10.71
C GLY A 82 0.94 -16.73 10.58
N SER A 83 0.83 -17.38 9.42
CA SER A 83 1.45 -18.68 9.13
C SER A 83 2.96 -18.71 9.35
N ASN A 84 3.65 -17.58 9.14
CA ASN A 84 5.11 -17.47 9.31
C ASN A 84 5.53 -17.09 10.74
N LYS A 85 4.65 -17.25 11.74
CA LYS A 85 4.85 -16.80 13.15
C LYS A 85 5.13 -15.30 13.32
N ARG A 86 5.10 -14.52 12.23
CA ARG A 86 5.22 -13.06 12.25
C ARG A 86 3.90 -12.44 12.75
N PRO A 87 3.94 -11.39 13.60
CA PRO A 87 2.74 -10.63 13.93
C PRO A 87 2.12 -10.01 12.67
N LEU A 88 0.79 -10.08 12.58
CA LEU A 88 0.04 -9.44 11.51
C LEU A 88 0.01 -7.92 11.72
N LYS A 89 0.15 -7.15 10.64
CA LYS A 89 0.02 -5.68 10.69
C LYS A 89 -1.44 -5.26 10.80
N SER A 90 -1.75 -4.47 11.82
CA SER A 90 -3.08 -3.89 12.08
C SER A 90 -3.32 -2.56 11.35
N LEU A 91 -4.52 -2.01 11.48
CA LEU A 91 -4.85 -0.67 10.95
C LEU A 91 -3.97 0.41 11.57
N ALA A 92 -3.69 0.35 12.88
CA ALA A 92 -2.78 1.28 13.54
C ALA A 92 -1.36 1.18 12.96
N ASP A 93 -0.86 -0.03 12.71
CA ASP A 93 0.48 -0.27 12.13
C ASP A 93 0.64 0.26 10.70
N MET A 94 -0.45 0.33 9.93
CA MET A 94 -0.42 0.94 8.61
C MET A 94 -0.22 2.46 8.66
N ILE A 95 -0.63 3.08 9.75
CA ILE A 95 -0.58 4.53 9.93
C ILE A 95 0.72 4.92 10.63
N LYS A 96 1.08 4.21 11.71
CA LYS A 96 2.22 4.52 12.58
C LYS A 96 3.54 3.92 12.06
N GLY A 97 4.65 4.45 12.56
CA GLY A 97 5.99 3.91 12.33
C GLY A 97 6.68 4.40 11.05
N LYS A 98 7.94 3.97 10.86
CA LYS A 98 8.79 4.39 9.73
C LYS A 98 8.25 3.93 8.38
N GLN A 99 7.60 2.76 8.36
CA GLN A 99 6.96 2.17 7.16
C GLN A 99 5.47 2.51 7.09
N GLY A 100 4.98 3.41 7.95
CA GLY A 100 3.58 3.84 7.97
C GLY A 100 3.31 4.88 6.87
N ARG A 101 2.03 5.02 6.52
CA ARG A 101 1.58 5.91 5.44
C ARG A 101 2.00 7.37 5.64
N PHE A 102 1.99 7.87 6.88
CA PHE A 102 2.42 9.25 7.16
C PHE A 102 3.86 9.50 6.72
N ARG A 103 4.80 8.62 7.06
CA ARG A 103 6.21 8.83 6.75
C ARG A 103 6.58 8.48 5.31
N GLN A 104 6.02 7.41 4.75
CA GLN A 104 6.43 6.92 3.43
C GLN A 104 5.60 7.41 2.26
N ASN A 105 4.36 7.84 2.50
CA ASN A 105 3.45 8.18 1.42
C ASN A 105 3.04 9.64 1.43
N LEU A 106 3.09 10.31 2.60
CA LEU A 106 2.74 11.73 2.72
C LEU A 106 3.96 12.63 2.67
N LEU A 107 5.05 12.31 3.40
CA LEU A 107 6.24 13.17 3.47
C LEU A 107 7.24 12.97 2.32
N GLY A 108 7.30 11.77 1.76
CA GLY A 108 8.14 11.45 0.61
C GLY A 108 7.34 10.66 -0.42
N LYS A 109 7.51 10.96 -1.70
CA LYS A 109 6.90 10.21 -2.79
C LYS A 109 7.94 9.92 -3.86
N ARG A 110 7.70 8.86 -4.63
CA ARG A 110 8.41 8.64 -5.88
C ARG A 110 7.92 9.69 -6.87
N VAL A 111 8.85 10.25 -7.62
CA VAL A 111 8.59 11.31 -8.58
C VAL A 111 8.98 10.84 -9.98
N ASP A 112 8.12 11.13 -10.94
CA ASP A 112 8.40 10.93 -12.35
C ASP A 112 9.44 11.97 -12.83
N TYR A 113 10.00 11.77 -14.04
CA TYR A 113 11.03 12.64 -14.62
C TYR A 113 12.26 12.83 -13.71
N SER A 114 12.66 11.77 -13.02
CA SER A 114 13.85 11.75 -12.17
C SER A 114 14.81 10.63 -12.57
N GLY A 115 16.11 10.83 -12.33
CA GLY A 115 17.17 9.88 -12.68
C GLY A 115 18.34 9.98 -11.70
N ARG A 116 19.15 8.91 -11.64
CA ARG A 116 20.36 8.86 -10.83
C ARG A 116 21.52 8.28 -11.63
N SER A 117 22.72 8.85 -11.47
CA SER A 117 23.96 8.34 -12.05
C SER A 117 25.13 8.63 -11.11
N VAL A 118 26.29 8.07 -11.41
CA VAL A 118 27.55 8.38 -10.74
C VAL A 118 28.04 9.76 -11.18
N ILE A 119 28.47 10.57 -10.22
CA ILE A 119 29.05 11.88 -10.47
C ILE A 119 30.56 11.76 -10.74
N THR A 120 31.06 12.54 -11.70
CA THR A 120 32.48 12.64 -12.05
C THR A 120 32.89 14.12 -12.17
N VAL A 121 34.19 14.41 -12.09
CA VAL A 121 34.69 15.79 -12.17
C VAL A 121 34.63 16.33 -13.60
N GLY A 122 34.06 17.53 -13.76
CA GLY A 122 33.96 18.24 -15.05
C GLY A 122 34.67 19.59 -15.00
N PRO A 123 36.02 19.64 -15.08
CA PRO A 123 36.80 20.85 -14.78
C PRO A 123 36.56 22.03 -15.74
N TYR A 124 36.00 21.77 -16.92
CA TYR A 124 35.74 22.79 -17.95
C TYR A 124 34.32 23.38 -17.89
N LEU A 125 33.47 22.92 -16.96
CA LEU A 125 32.09 23.39 -16.83
C LEU A 125 32.03 24.69 -16.04
N ARG A 126 31.10 25.58 -16.43
CA ARG A 126 30.79 26.78 -15.64
C ARG A 126 29.98 26.40 -14.39
N LEU A 127 29.96 27.28 -13.39
CA LEU A 127 29.26 27.06 -12.10
C LEU A 127 27.77 26.68 -12.23
N HIS A 128 27.09 27.16 -13.27
CA HIS A 128 25.67 26.92 -13.54
C HIS A 128 25.40 25.74 -14.50
N GLN A 129 26.43 24.95 -14.86
CA GLN A 129 26.32 23.88 -15.84
C GLN A 129 26.56 22.51 -15.20
N CYS A 130 25.92 21.48 -15.75
CA CYS A 130 26.20 20.08 -15.43
C CYS A 130 26.22 19.23 -16.71
N GLY A 131 27.01 18.16 -16.69
CA GLY A 131 27.02 17.16 -17.76
C GLY A 131 25.94 16.11 -17.54
N LEU A 132 25.02 15.95 -18.48
CA LEU A 132 24.00 14.90 -18.46
C LEU A 132 24.29 13.83 -19.52
N PRO A 133 24.31 12.53 -19.17
CA PRO A 133 24.44 11.47 -20.15
C PRO A 133 23.30 11.53 -21.19
N LYS A 134 23.64 11.42 -22.48
CA LYS A 134 22.67 11.54 -23.59
C LYS A 134 21.47 10.61 -23.41
N LYS A 135 21.70 9.35 -23.01
CA LYS A 135 20.64 8.36 -22.78
C LYS A 135 19.68 8.78 -21.65
N MET A 136 20.22 9.36 -20.58
CA MET A 136 19.42 9.86 -19.46
C MET A 136 18.62 11.10 -19.86
N ALA A 137 19.27 12.05 -20.55
CA ALA A 137 18.58 13.24 -21.04
C ALA A 137 17.44 12.88 -22.00
N LEU A 138 17.63 11.90 -22.88
CA LEU A 138 16.60 11.46 -23.81
C LEU A 138 15.33 10.96 -23.09
N GLU A 139 15.46 10.17 -22.02
CA GLU A 139 14.29 9.70 -21.26
C GLU A 139 13.68 10.78 -20.38
N LEU A 140 14.49 11.62 -19.72
CA LEU A 140 13.98 12.70 -18.86
C LEU A 140 13.18 13.75 -19.65
N PHE A 141 13.61 14.06 -20.86
CA PHE A 141 13.00 15.11 -21.69
C PHE A 141 12.09 14.55 -22.79
N LYS A 142 11.74 13.26 -22.75
CA LYS A 142 10.98 12.56 -23.79
C LYS A 142 9.70 13.29 -24.24
N PRO A 143 8.83 13.82 -23.35
CA PRO A 143 7.64 14.55 -23.77
C PRO A 143 7.97 15.83 -24.56
N PHE A 144 9.02 16.55 -24.17
CA PHE A 144 9.45 17.77 -24.87
C PHE A 144 10.05 17.46 -26.25
N ILE A 145 10.77 16.35 -26.36
CA ILE A 145 11.34 15.90 -27.63
C ILE A 145 10.23 15.52 -28.60
N TYR A 146 9.24 14.74 -28.16
CA TYR A 146 8.09 14.40 -29.01
C TYR A 146 7.30 15.64 -29.44
N GLY A 147 7.02 16.56 -28.53
CA GLY A 147 6.34 17.82 -28.90
C GLY A 147 7.10 18.64 -29.95
N LYS A 148 8.44 18.64 -29.93
CA LYS A 148 9.24 19.31 -30.97
C LYS A 148 9.29 18.56 -32.30
N LEU A 149 9.16 17.24 -32.28
CA LEU A 149 9.17 16.42 -33.50
C LEU A 149 7.80 16.41 -34.19
N GLU A 150 6.71 16.57 -33.43
CA GLU A 150 5.35 16.66 -33.97
C GLU A 150 5.03 18.06 -34.53
N LEU A 151 5.64 19.12 -33.99
CA LEU A 151 5.52 20.46 -34.56
C LEU A 151 6.17 20.47 -35.96
N PRO A 152 5.43 20.83 -37.02
CA PRO A 152 5.98 20.87 -38.36
C PRO A 152 7.16 21.85 -38.39
N TRP A 153 8.30 21.37 -38.85
CA TRP A 153 9.46 22.21 -39.10
C TRP A 153 9.04 23.37 -40.02
N PRO A 154 9.21 24.64 -39.64
CA PRO A 154 8.76 25.79 -40.42
C PRO A 154 9.49 25.98 -41.78
N GLY A 155 10.25 24.97 -42.23
CA GLY A 155 11.02 24.98 -43.48
C GLY A 155 10.64 23.90 -44.49
N HIS A 156 9.64 23.05 -44.25
CA HIS A 156 9.16 22.08 -45.26
C HIS A 156 7.76 22.45 -45.77
N HIS A 157 7.65 23.64 -46.36
CA HIS A 157 6.72 23.82 -47.47
C HIS A 157 7.28 23.05 -48.66
N HIS A 158 6.92 21.76 -48.76
CA HIS A 158 7.01 21.06 -50.03
C HIS A 158 6.11 21.80 -51.03
N GLN A 159 6.75 22.53 -51.93
CA GLN A 159 6.24 22.72 -53.27
C GLN A 159 6.05 21.34 -53.89
N SER A 160 4.82 20.85 -53.90
CA SER A 160 4.38 19.80 -54.80
C SER A 160 3.19 20.37 -55.56
N ARG A 161 3.48 20.85 -56.78
CA ARG A 161 2.55 20.81 -57.91
C ARG A 161 2.47 19.37 -58.42
#